data_AF-A0A2P4ZQK5-F1
#
_entry.id   AF-A0A2P4ZQK5-F1
#
_cell.length_a   1.000
_cell.length_b   1.000
_cell.length_c   1.000
_cell.angle_alpha   90.00
_cell.angle_beta   90.00
_cell.angle_gamma   90.00
#
_symmetry.space_group_name_H-M   'P 1'
#
loop_
_entity.id
_entity.type
_entity.pdbx_description
1 polymer ?
#
loop_
_entity_poly.entity_id
_entity_poly.type
_entity_poly.pdbx_seq_one_letter_code
_entity_poly.pdbx_strand_id
1 'polypeptide(L)'
;MGSLSFRKFIRWLPDEASEPTSTLVLTSPEKRFVDIRVLLPDGKNSLADNDETLPLSRLDWAMAGFSSSDVISDGHSLSQWKHWIDSRAVDAPPDEGHMYAQPDGLSTLEKGHMTNPATGKDTEYEEMWYDPPAKKTGGDKVVCVVLVMEDEKAGKKGISSSFIFS
;
A
#
# COMPACT_ATOMS: atom_id res chain seq x y z
N MET A 1 -1.36 13.29 -9.33
CA MET A 1 -2.12 12.24 -10.04
C MET A 1 -2.36 11.09 -9.06
N GLY A 2 -3.38 10.28 -9.26
CA GLY A 2 -3.53 9.05 -8.47
C GLY A 2 -2.54 7.97 -8.95
N SER A 3 -2.27 7.00 -8.11
CA SER A 3 -1.36 5.87 -8.40
C SER A 3 -1.97 4.53 -7.99
N LEU A 4 -1.52 3.48 -8.69
CA LEU A 4 -1.68 2.09 -8.29
C LEU A 4 -0.28 1.54 -8.07
N SER A 5 0.00 1.05 -6.87
CA SER A 5 1.33 0.62 -6.45
C SER A 5 1.28 -0.83 -5.99
N PHE A 6 2.14 -1.67 -6.55
CA PHE A 6 2.32 -3.05 -6.16
C PHE A 6 3.64 -3.21 -5.44
N ARG A 7 3.64 -3.89 -4.29
CA ARG A 7 4.91 -4.23 -3.64
C ARG A 7 5.52 -5.44 -4.35
N LYS A 8 6.74 -5.27 -4.86
CA LYS A 8 7.53 -6.33 -5.50
C LYS A 8 8.23 -7.20 -4.47
N PHE A 9 8.74 -6.57 -3.41
CA PHE A 9 9.33 -7.26 -2.27
C PHE A 9 9.38 -6.35 -1.05
N ILE A 10 9.53 -6.99 0.10
CA ILE A 10 10.04 -6.43 1.35
C ILE A 10 11.29 -7.20 1.78
N ARG A 11 12.26 -6.51 2.36
CA ARG A 11 13.36 -7.13 3.12
C ARG A 11 13.59 -6.42 4.42
N TRP A 12 13.77 -7.20 5.47
CA TRP A 12 14.26 -6.72 6.77
C TRP A 12 15.76 -6.87 6.77
N LEU A 13 16.55 -5.81 6.93
CA LEU A 13 17.99 -5.93 6.78
C LEU A 13 18.62 -6.69 7.97
N PRO A 14 19.57 -7.62 7.71
CA PRO A 14 20.22 -7.93 6.44
C PRO A 14 19.61 -9.13 5.66
N ASP A 15 18.41 -9.57 6.01
CA ASP A 15 17.77 -10.75 5.43
C ASP A 15 17.49 -10.59 3.92
N GLU A 16 17.29 -11.72 3.25
CA GLU A 16 16.93 -11.76 1.83
C GLU A 16 15.53 -11.17 1.58
N ALA A 17 15.35 -10.63 0.38
CA ALA A 17 14.05 -10.11 -0.05
C ALA A 17 13.02 -11.24 -0.25
N SER A 18 11.80 -10.97 0.21
CA SER A 18 10.65 -11.85 0.03
C SER A 18 9.40 -11.02 -0.26
N GLU A 19 8.37 -11.64 -0.83
CA GLU A 19 7.05 -11.02 -0.95
C GLU A 19 5.99 -12.05 -0.54
N PRO A 20 5.65 -12.13 0.76
CA PRO A 20 4.69 -13.11 1.26
C PRO A 20 3.23 -12.71 0.97
N THR A 21 3.01 -11.53 0.36
CA THR A 21 1.67 -10.98 0.16
C THR A 21 1.41 -10.55 -1.28
N SER A 22 0.15 -10.56 -1.68
CA SER A 22 -0.31 -9.69 -2.76
C SER A 22 -0.66 -8.34 -2.13
N THR A 23 0.27 -7.39 -2.22
CA THR A 23 0.10 -6.03 -1.69
C THR A 23 -0.25 -5.07 -2.80
N LEU A 24 -1.34 -4.31 -2.61
CA LEU A 24 -1.81 -3.25 -3.49
C LEU A 24 -2.08 -1.99 -2.68
N VAL A 25 -1.50 -0.87 -3.13
CA VAL A 25 -1.82 0.46 -2.61
C VAL A 25 -2.44 1.30 -3.70
N LEU A 26 -3.60 1.88 -3.41
CA LEU A 26 -4.28 2.83 -4.28
C LEU A 26 -4.22 4.20 -3.63
N THR A 27 -3.59 5.17 -4.29
CA THR A 27 -3.53 6.55 -3.80
C THR A 27 -4.27 7.48 -4.74
N SER A 28 -5.22 8.25 -4.23
CA SER A 28 -5.99 9.22 -5.01
C SER A 28 -5.20 10.50 -5.29
N PRO A 29 -5.61 11.34 -6.26
CA PRO A 29 -5.02 12.66 -6.46
C PRO A 29 -5.06 13.56 -5.21
N GLU A 30 -6.07 13.38 -4.36
CA GLU A 30 -6.23 14.08 -3.07
C GLU A 30 -5.45 13.42 -1.92
N LYS A 31 -4.52 12.52 -2.24
CA LYS A 31 -3.65 11.86 -1.26
C LYS A 31 -4.39 11.04 -0.22
N ARG A 32 -5.51 10.45 -0.61
CA ARG A 32 -6.16 9.40 0.17
C ARG A 32 -5.63 8.07 -0.30
N PHE A 33 -5.19 7.21 0.62
CA PHE A 33 -4.65 5.91 0.27
C PHE A 33 -5.46 4.76 0.87
N VAL A 34 -5.43 3.62 0.19
CA VAL A 34 -5.90 2.32 0.66
C VAL A 34 -4.80 1.32 0.37
N ASP A 35 -4.23 0.71 1.41
CA ASP A 35 -3.23 -0.35 1.35
C ASP A 35 -3.88 -1.65 1.85
N ILE A 36 -3.87 -2.67 1.00
CA ILE A 36 -4.38 -4.00 1.32
C ILE A 36 -3.30 -5.03 1.03
N ARG A 37 -2.99 -5.83 2.04
CA ARG A 37 -1.98 -6.89 2.00
C ARG A 37 -2.65 -8.23 2.28
N VAL A 38 -2.76 -9.06 1.26
CA VAL A 38 -3.35 -10.40 1.38
C VAL A 38 -2.23 -11.43 1.34
N LEU A 39 -2.13 -12.29 2.34
CA LEU A 39 -1.14 -13.38 2.37
C LEU A 39 -1.29 -14.25 1.11
N LEU A 40 -0.15 -14.61 0.50
CA LEU A 40 -0.09 -15.58 -0.59
C LEU A 40 -0.14 -17.02 -0.04
N PRO A 41 -0.68 -17.98 -0.81
CA PRO A 41 -0.64 -19.38 -0.37
C PRO A 41 0.81 -19.89 -0.36
N ASP A 42 1.10 -20.87 0.50
CA ASP A 42 2.45 -21.43 0.62
C ASP A 42 2.98 -21.89 -0.75
N GLY A 43 4.19 -21.42 -1.09
CA GLY A 43 4.86 -21.73 -2.35
C GLY A 43 4.21 -21.13 -3.61
N LYS A 44 3.30 -20.16 -3.47
CA LYS A 44 2.68 -19.44 -4.59
C LYS A 44 3.17 -17.99 -4.65
N ASN A 45 3.24 -17.47 -5.88
CA ASN A 45 3.65 -16.10 -6.17
C ASN A 45 2.45 -15.20 -6.57
N SER A 46 1.23 -15.73 -6.55
CA SER A 46 0.00 -15.01 -6.87
C SER A 46 -1.20 -15.63 -6.15
N LEU A 47 -2.27 -14.85 -6.01
CA LEU A 47 -3.59 -15.38 -5.67
C LEU A 47 -4.13 -16.20 -6.84
N ALA A 48 -5.02 -17.16 -6.57
CA ALA A 48 -5.66 -17.96 -7.60
C ALA A 48 -6.81 -17.17 -8.23
N ASP A 49 -6.95 -17.22 -9.57
CA ASP A 49 -8.01 -16.50 -10.30
C ASP A 49 -9.43 -17.01 -10.00
N ASN A 50 -9.57 -18.16 -9.33
CA ASN A 50 -10.83 -18.89 -9.18
C ASN A 50 -11.52 -18.69 -7.82
N ASP A 51 -10.86 -18.03 -6.85
CA ASP A 51 -11.45 -17.80 -5.53
C ASP A 51 -12.19 -16.45 -5.53
N GLU A 52 -13.51 -16.48 -5.76
CA GLU A 52 -14.34 -15.26 -5.75
C GLU A 52 -14.31 -14.54 -4.39
N THR A 53 -13.97 -15.24 -3.30
CA THR A 53 -13.83 -14.65 -1.96
C THR A 53 -12.80 -15.41 -1.12
N LEU A 54 -11.75 -14.72 -0.69
CA LEU A 54 -10.74 -15.26 0.23
C LEU A 54 -11.18 -15.10 1.69
N PRO A 55 -10.83 -16.04 2.59
CA PRO A 55 -11.18 -15.91 4.00
C PRO A 55 -10.43 -14.76 4.67
N LEU A 56 -11.09 -14.05 5.60
CA LEU A 56 -10.51 -12.88 6.28
C LEU A 56 -9.20 -13.20 7.03
N SER A 57 -8.98 -14.45 7.44
CA SER A 57 -7.73 -14.91 8.04
C SER A 57 -6.50 -14.79 7.11
N ARG A 58 -6.71 -14.49 5.83
CA ARG A 58 -5.67 -14.20 4.85
C ARG A 58 -5.28 -12.74 4.78
N LEU A 59 -6.04 -11.86 5.44
CA LEU A 59 -5.67 -10.46 5.55
C LEU A 59 -4.46 -10.34 6.48
N ASP A 60 -3.31 -9.95 5.95
CA ASP A 60 -2.13 -9.64 6.75
C ASP A 60 -2.30 -8.27 7.42
N TRP A 61 -2.62 -7.27 6.60
CA TRP A 61 -2.85 -5.89 7.03
C TRP A 61 -3.73 -5.18 6.01
N ALA A 62 -4.69 -4.42 6.48
CA ALA A 62 -5.34 -3.38 5.68
C ALA A 62 -5.31 -2.07 6.46
N MET A 63 -5.01 -1.00 5.74
CA MET A 63 -4.97 0.34 6.30
C MET A 63 -5.40 1.34 5.24
N ALA A 64 -5.90 2.47 5.69
CA ALA A 64 -6.27 3.54 4.80
C ALA A 64 -6.27 4.88 5.53
N GLY A 65 -6.04 5.95 4.79
CA GLY A 65 -5.93 7.27 5.38
C GLY A 65 -5.40 8.30 4.41
N PHE A 66 -4.47 9.12 4.90
CA PHE A 66 -3.93 10.27 4.18
C PHE A 66 -2.43 10.15 4.03
N SER A 67 -1.91 10.45 2.84
CA SER A 67 -0.48 10.49 2.58
C SER A 67 0.01 11.92 2.37
N SER A 68 1.27 12.15 2.71
CA SER A 68 2.01 13.37 2.38
C SER A 68 3.43 13.00 1.96
N SER A 69 4.04 13.83 1.10
CA SER A 69 5.41 13.62 0.66
C SER A 69 6.12 14.95 0.55
N ASP A 70 7.30 15.04 1.17
CA ASP A 70 8.20 16.19 1.09
C ASP A 70 9.42 15.81 0.24
N VAL A 71 9.66 16.58 -0.82
CA VAL A 71 10.81 16.34 -1.70
C VAL A 71 12.09 16.80 -0.98
N ILE A 72 13.03 15.87 -0.80
CA ILE A 72 14.34 16.15 -0.19
C ILE A 72 15.34 16.53 -1.27
N SER A 73 15.39 15.75 -2.35
CA SER A 73 16.27 15.98 -3.50
C SER A 73 15.72 15.29 -4.75
N ASP A 74 16.42 15.39 -5.88
CA ASP A 74 15.97 14.76 -7.12
C ASP A 74 15.86 13.23 -6.97
N GLY A 75 14.68 12.69 -7.27
CA GLY A 75 14.38 11.28 -7.07
C GLY A 75 14.33 10.83 -5.60
N HIS A 76 14.33 11.73 -4.61
CA HIS A 76 14.28 11.38 -3.19
C HIS A 76 13.27 12.24 -2.42
N SER A 77 12.31 11.58 -1.77
CA SER A 77 11.35 12.23 -0.87
C SER A 77 11.23 11.50 0.46
N LEU A 78 10.72 12.20 1.48
CA LEU A 78 10.18 11.61 2.68
C LEU A 78 8.67 11.54 2.53
N SER A 79 8.09 10.36 2.68
CA SER A 79 6.64 10.17 2.65
C SER A 79 6.13 9.72 4.02
N GLN A 80 4.92 10.16 4.35
CA GLN A 80 4.24 9.81 5.58
C GLN A 80 2.83 9.32 5.26
N TRP A 81 2.37 8.31 6.00
CA TRP A 81 1.03 7.73 5.87
C TRP A 81 0.34 7.79 7.21
N LYS A 82 -0.63 8.69 7.35
CA LYS A 82 -1.45 8.82 8.55
C LYS A 82 -2.65 7.89 8.44
N HIS A 83 -2.73 6.91 9.34
CA HIS A 83 -3.80 5.92 9.33
C HIS A 83 -5.07 6.52 9.91
N TRP A 84 -6.18 6.35 9.18
CA TRP A 84 -7.53 6.66 9.66
C TRP A 84 -8.31 5.37 9.95
N ILE A 85 -8.00 4.31 9.21
CA ILE A 85 -8.45 2.93 9.41
C ILE A 85 -7.20 2.07 9.40
N ASP A 86 -7.09 1.16 10.36
CA ASP A 86 -6.01 0.18 10.46
C ASP A 86 -6.57 -1.12 11.06
N SER A 87 -6.28 -2.27 10.43
CA SER A 87 -6.80 -3.57 10.86
C SER A 87 -6.08 -4.16 12.08
N ARG A 88 -4.92 -3.59 12.45
CA ARG A 88 -4.07 -4.05 13.56
C ARG A 88 -4.17 -3.15 14.79
N ALA A 89 -4.50 -1.87 14.62
CA ALA A 89 -4.62 -0.93 15.73
C ALA A 89 -5.76 0.08 15.53
N VAL A 90 -6.36 0.56 16.63
CA VAL A 90 -7.36 1.64 16.58
C VAL A 90 -6.70 2.99 16.31
N ASP A 91 -5.57 3.24 16.98
CA ASP A 91 -4.76 4.45 16.86
C ASP A 91 -3.32 4.05 16.50
N ALA A 92 -3.07 3.80 15.21
CA ALA A 92 -1.73 3.56 14.72
C ALA A 92 -0.94 4.88 14.58
N PRO A 93 0.35 4.93 14.96
CA PRO A 93 1.19 6.05 14.58
C PRO A 93 1.30 6.14 13.05
N PRO A 94 1.61 7.31 12.49
CA PRO A 94 1.90 7.40 11.06
C PRO A 94 3.12 6.58 10.69
N ASP A 95 3.06 5.89 9.55
CA ASP A 95 4.23 5.27 8.94
C ASP A 95 5.03 6.33 8.19
N GLU A 96 6.36 6.18 8.15
CA GLU A 96 7.28 7.08 7.44
C GLU A 96 8.31 6.29 6.63
N GLY A 97 8.59 6.76 5.41
CA GLY A 97 9.52 6.09 4.50
C GLY A 97 10.26 7.07 3.59
N HIS A 98 11.56 6.86 3.44
CA HIS A 98 12.36 7.53 2.43
C HIS A 98 12.17 6.84 1.08
N MET A 99 11.66 7.58 0.10
CA MET A 99 11.32 7.09 -1.22
C MET A 99 12.41 7.47 -2.22
N TYR A 100 13.01 6.46 -2.85
CA TYR A 100 14.06 6.62 -3.86
C TYR A 100 13.57 6.15 -5.22
N ALA A 101 13.30 7.08 -6.14
CA ALA A 101 12.89 6.79 -7.50
C ALA A 101 13.96 5.95 -8.21
N GLN A 102 13.52 4.95 -8.98
CA GLN A 102 14.42 4.06 -9.71
C GLN A 102 14.60 4.52 -11.17
N PRO A 103 15.69 4.12 -11.85
CA PRO A 103 15.98 4.55 -13.22
C PRO A 103 14.92 4.15 -14.26
N ASP A 104 14.06 3.18 -13.96
CA ASP A 104 12.96 2.78 -14.85
C ASP A 104 11.79 3.79 -14.87
N GLY A 105 11.78 4.76 -13.94
CA GLY A 105 10.72 5.77 -13.80
C GLY A 105 9.38 5.22 -13.33
N LEU A 106 9.30 3.93 -12.99
CA LEU A 106 8.07 3.24 -12.58
C LEU A 106 8.21 2.54 -11.23
N SER A 107 9.43 2.35 -10.73
CA SER A 107 9.69 1.71 -9.46
C SER A 107 10.22 2.72 -8.44
N THR A 108 9.97 2.47 -7.17
CA THR A 108 10.48 3.28 -6.06
C THR A 108 10.93 2.36 -4.94
N LEU A 109 12.16 2.54 -4.49
CA LEU A 109 12.70 1.85 -3.32
C LEU A 109 12.37 2.70 -2.10
N GLU A 110 11.51 2.19 -1.24
CA GLU A 110 11.25 2.75 0.07
C GLU A 110 12.24 2.19 1.08
N LYS A 111 12.71 3.04 1.99
CA LYS A 111 13.51 2.64 3.14
C LYS A 111 12.97 3.28 4.41
N GLY A 112 12.92 2.52 5.48
CA GLY A 112 12.49 3.00 6.78
C GLY A 112 12.96 2.10 7.90
N HIS A 113 12.42 2.32 9.09
CA HIS A 113 12.57 1.43 10.23
C HIS A 113 11.19 1.16 10.81
N MET A 114 10.91 -0.09 11.18
CA MET A 114 9.71 -0.42 11.92
C MET A 114 9.93 -1.70 12.73
N THR A 115 8.98 -2.03 13.61
CA THR A 115 9.05 -3.28 14.38
C THR A 115 8.85 -4.48 13.44
N ASN A 116 9.89 -5.30 13.27
CA ASN A 116 9.79 -6.54 12.52
C ASN A 116 8.85 -7.50 13.26
N PRO A 117 7.74 -7.95 12.65
CA PRO A 117 6.74 -8.77 13.32
C PRO A 117 7.25 -10.15 13.73
N ALA A 118 8.27 -10.68 13.05
CA ALA A 118 8.85 -11.99 13.38
C ALA A 118 9.78 -11.93 14.61
N THR A 119 10.44 -10.79 14.84
CA THR A 119 11.45 -10.64 15.90
C THR A 119 11.01 -9.73 17.05
N GLY A 120 9.99 -8.90 16.83
CA GLY A 120 9.54 -7.87 17.77
C GLY A 120 10.53 -6.72 17.95
N LYS A 121 11.52 -6.57 17.07
CA LYS A 121 12.58 -5.56 17.18
C LYS A 121 12.42 -4.47 16.12
N ASP A 122 12.73 -3.23 16.50
CA ASP A 122 12.92 -2.14 15.54
C ASP A 122 14.06 -2.51 14.57
N THR A 123 13.74 -2.57 13.28
CA THR A 123 14.59 -3.11 12.23
C THR A 123 14.46 -2.25 10.99
N GLU A 124 15.59 -1.97 10.35
CA GLU A 124 15.60 -1.32 9.03
C GLU A 124 14.94 -2.23 7.99
N TYR A 125 14.12 -1.64 7.13
CA TYR A 125 13.49 -2.36 6.03
C TYR A 125 13.71 -1.64 4.71
N GLU A 126 13.58 -2.41 3.64
CA GLU A 126 13.41 -1.87 2.30
C GLU A 126 12.21 -2.52 1.61
N GLU A 127 11.38 -1.71 0.98
CA GLU A 127 10.28 -2.16 0.14
C GLU A 127 10.48 -1.64 -1.29
N MET A 128 10.33 -2.51 -2.28
CA MET A 128 10.35 -2.10 -3.67
C MET A 128 8.92 -2.01 -4.19
N TRP A 129 8.53 -0.81 -4.56
CA TRP A 129 7.22 -0.52 -5.13
C TRP A 129 7.30 -0.42 -6.65
N TYR A 130 6.23 -0.83 -7.32
CA TYR A 130 6.05 -0.69 -8.76
C TYR A 130 4.71 -0.03 -9.05
N ASP A 131 4.77 1.09 -9.75
CA ASP A 131 3.67 1.98 -10.05
C ASP A 131 3.35 1.92 -11.55
N PRO A 132 2.71 0.86 -12.05
CA PRO A 132 2.36 0.79 -13.45
C PRO A 132 1.36 1.89 -13.81
N PRO A 133 1.44 2.42 -15.04
CA PRO A 133 0.39 3.28 -15.54
C PRO A 133 -0.94 2.53 -15.54
N ALA A 134 -1.97 3.22 -15.08
CA ALA A 134 -3.33 2.70 -15.03
C ALA A 134 -3.78 2.30 -16.45
N LYS A 135 -4.11 1.01 -16.66
CA LYS A 135 -4.49 0.47 -17.97
C LYS A 135 -5.97 0.70 -18.26
N LYS A 136 -6.29 1.34 -19.39
CA LYS A 136 -7.66 1.50 -19.88
C LYS A 136 -8.33 0.14 -20.10
N THR A 137 -9.46 -0.13 -19.44
CA THR A 137 -10.33 -1.29 -19.72
C THR A 137 -11.56 -0.92 -20.59
N GLY A 138 -11.71 0.36 -20.94
CA GLY A 138 -12.76 0.96 -21.76
C GLY A 138 -12.61 2.50 -21.73
N GLY A 139 -12.97 3.16 -22.84
CA GLY A 139 -13.00 4.62 -23.09
C GLY A 139 -11.74 5.46 -22.82
N ASP A 140 -11.94 6.79 -22.78
CA ASP A 140 -10.87 7.76 -23.02
C ASP A 140 -10.23 8.32 -21.75
N LYS A 141 -10.85 8.12 -20.57
CA LYS A 141 -10.46 8.77 -19.32
C LYS A 141 -10.22 7.76 -18.21
N VAL A 142 -9.21 8.03 -17.40
CA VAL A 142 -8.99 7.35 -16.11
C VAL A 142 -9.74 8.14 -15.05
N VAL A 143 -10.69 7.51 -14.37
CA VAL A 143 -11.45 8.10 -13.27
C VAL A 143 -11.01 7.48 -11.96
N CYS A 144 -10.65 8.30 -10.98
CA CYS A 144 -10.41 7.86 -9.61
C CYS A 144 -11.65 8.22 -8.79
N VAL A 145 -12.30 7.21 -8.19
CA VAL A 145 -13.44 7.40 -7.30
C VAL A 145 -13.00 7.01 -5.90
N VAL A 146 -13.20 7.92 -4.95
CA VAL A 146 -13.02 7.66 -3.52
C VAL A 146 -14.37 7.82 -2.83
N LEU A 147 -14.82 6.75 -2.17
CA LEU A 147 -16.00 6.76 -1.34
C LEU A 147 -15.54 6.74 0.11
N VAL A 148 -16.03 7.70 0.90
CA VAL A 148 -15.76 7.81 2.33
C VAL A 148 -17.07 7.67 3.08
N MET A 149 -17.07 6.83 4.11
CA MET A 149 -18.20 6.63 5.02
C MET A 149 -17.73 6.90 6.45
N GLU A 150 -18.46 7.74 7.14
CA GLU A 150 -18.28 8.00 8.57
C GLU A 150 -19.66 8.10 9.21
N ASP A 151 -19.93 7.20 10.15
CA ASP A 151 -21.11 7.20 11.00
C ASP A 151 -20.64 7.15 12.44
N GLU A 152 -20.44 8.33 13.02
CA GLU A 152 -19.98 8.49 14.40
C GLU A 152 -20.94 7.84 15.41
N LYS A 153 -22.26 7.91 15.14
CA LYS A 153 -23.28 7.35 16.05
C LYS A 153 -23.22 5.83 16.07
N ALA A 154 -22.97 5.20 14.92
CA ALA A 154 -22.80 3.76 14.82
C ALA A 154 -21.35 3.29 15.05
N GLY A 155 -20.40 4.21 15.24
CA GLY A 155 -18.98 3.89 15.36
C GLY A 155 -18.37 3.26 14.11
N LYS A 156 -18.88 3.59 12.91
CA LYS A 156 -18.45 2.99 11.65
C LYS A 156 -17.65 3.99 10.82
N LYS A 157 -16.56 3.49 10.22
CA LYS A 157 -15.73 4.21 9.26
C LYS A 157 -15.45 3.30 8.07
N GLY A 158 -15.30 3.88 6.89
CA GLY A 158 -14.95 3.15 5.68
C GLY A 158 -14.36 4.07 4.63
N ILE A 159 -13.40 3.54 3.90
CA ILE A 159 -12.88 4.19 2.70
C ILE A 159 -12.69 3.12 1.62
N SER A 160 -13.17 3.44 0.43
CA SER A 160 -12.99 2.61 -0.76
C SER A 160 -12.43 3.48 -1.87
N SER A 161 -11.39 3.01 -2.52
CA SER A 161 -10.77 3.68 -3.67
C SER A 161 -10.84 2.75 -4.87
N SER A 162 -11.31 3.27 -6.00
CA SER A 162 -11.39 2.54 -7.26
C SER A 162 -10.87 3.40 -8.40
N PHE A 163 -10.05 2.80 -9.26
CA PHE A 163 -9.73 3.38 -10.56
C PHE A 163 -10.66 2.74 -11.60
N ILE A 164 -11.57 3.56 -12.13
CA ILE A 164 -12.49 3.17 -13.19
C ILE A 164 -11.92 3.66 -14.50
N PHE A 165 -11.82 2.75 -15.46
CA PHE A 165 -11.48 3.07 -16.83
C PHE A 165 -12.78 3.05 -17.62
N SER A 166 -13.27 4.23 -17.96
CA SER A 166 -14.57 4.44 -18.63
C SER A 166 -14.41 4.83 -20.08
#